data_AF-A0A7G6E4M3-F1
#
_entry.id   AF-A0A7G6E4M3-F1
#
_cell.length_a   1.000
_cell.length_b   1.000
_cell.length_c   1.000
_cell.angle_alpha   90.00
_cell.angle_beta   90.00
_cell.angle_gamma   90.00
#
_symmetry.space_group_name_H-M   'P 1'
#
loop_
_entity.id
_entity.type
_entity.pdbx_description
1 polymer ?
#
loop_
_entity_poly.entity_id
_entity_poly.type
_entity_poly.pdbx_seq_one_letter_code
_entity_poly.pdbx_strand_id
1 'polypeptide(L)' 'MTESQLNALRRERSRLLDAWRVADGSNKMAILVRIGDIDEELGKYTDKAAEKAARPRRFFR' A
#
# COMPACT_ATOMS: atom_id res chain seq x y z
N MET A 1 7.57 -6.80 5.30
CA MET A 1 6.50 -6.13 6.04
C MET A 1 5.82 -7.10 6.96
N THR A 2 5.81 -6.73 8.22
CA THR A 2 4.87 -7.25 9.21
C THR A 2 3.50 -6.60 9.00
N GLU A 3 2.46 -7.21 9.57
CA GLU A 3 1.11 -6.64 9.58
C GLU A 3 1.07 -5.23 10.20
N SER A 4 1.91 -4.98 11.21
CA SER A 4 2.08 -3.66 11.82
C SER A 4 2.58 -2.60 10.84
N GLN A 5 3.50 -2.97 9.94
CA GLN A 5 4.03 -2.06 8.93
C GLN A 5 2.99 -1.78 7.82
N LEU A 6 2.21 -2.80 7.42
CA LEU A 6 1.09 -2.61 6.50
C LEU A 6 0.01 -1.69 7.07
N ASN A 7 -0.32 -1.85 8.35
CA ASN A 7 -1.27 -0.98 9.04
C ASN A 7 -0.74 0.45 9.17
N ALA A 8 0.57 0.63 9.37
CA ALA A 8 1.19 1.96 9.38
C ALA A 8 1.06 2.64 8.01
N LEU A 9 1.37 1.94 6.90
CA LEU A 9 1.19 2.47 5.55
C LEU A 9 -0.26 2.84 5.24
N ARG A 10 -1.22 1.99 5.61
CA ARG A 10 -2.65 2.28 5.41
C ARG A 10 -3.11 3.52 6.18
N ARG A 11 -2.64 3.69 7.42
CA ARG A 11 -2.91 4.89 8.22
C ARG A 11 -2.29 6.13 7.59
N GLU A 12 -1.05 6.02 7.13
CA GLU A 12 -0.36 7.13 6.49
C GLU A 12 -1.03 7.56 5.20
N ARG A 13 -1.42 6.60 4.35
CA ARG A 13 -2.23 6.84 3.16
C ARG A 13 -3.52 7.60 3.47
N SER A 14 -4.24 7.20 4.53
CA SER A 14 -5.47 7.88 4.95
C SER A 14 -5.20 9.34 5.34
N ARG A 15 -4.13 9.60 6.10
CA ARG A 15 -3.74 10.96 6.50
C ARG A 15 -3.36 11.82 5.30
N LEU A 16 -2.64 11.25 4.34
CA LEU A 16 -2.25 11.95 3.12
C LEU A 16 -3.45 12.28 2.25
N LEU A 17 -4.45 11.40 2.18
CA LEU A 17 -5.71 11.70 1.49
C LEU A 17 -6.47 12.86 2.15
N ASP A 18 -6.49 12.90 3.48
CA ASP A 18 -7.10 14.01 4.22
C ASP A 18 -6.31 15.31 4.02
N ALA A 19 -4.99 15.26 4.05
CA ALA A 19 -4.12 16.40 3.74
C ALA A 19 -4.31 16.89 2.30
N TRP A 20 -4.43 15.98 1.34
CA TRP A 20 -4.66 16.31 -0.07
C TRP A 20 -5.97 17.06 -0.31
N ARG A 21 -7.01 16.76 0.47
CA ARG A 21 -8.31 17.44 0.39
C ARG A 21 -8.22 18.92 0.75
N VAL A 22 -7.29 19.29 1.64
CA VAL A 22 -7.15 20.66 2.17
C VAL A 22 -5.92 21.41 1.64
N ALA A 23 -5.00 20.72 0.95
CA ALA A 23 -3.77 21.29 0.42
C ALA A 23 -3.98 22.20 -0.81
N ASP A 24 -3.12 23.21 -0.93
CA ASP A 24 -3.00 24.07 -2.10
C ASP A 24 -2.19 23.42 -3.24
N GLY A 25 -2.25 24.01 -4.44
CA GLY A 25 -1.79 23.37 -5.68
C GLY A 25 -0.37 22.82 -5.66
N SER A 26 0.57 23.54 -5.03
CA SER A 26 1.97 23.13 -4.88
C SER A 26 2.15 21.91 -3.98
N ASN A 27 1.44 21.86 -2.85
CA ASN A 27 1.53 20.74 -1.91
C ASN A 27 0.74 19.53 -2.37
N LYS A 28 -0.32 19.76 -3.16
CA LYS A 28 -1.23 18.72 -3.66
C LYS A 28 -0.51 17.68 -4.53
N MET A 29 0.43 18.11 -5.36
CA MET A 29 1.22 17.20 -6.21
C MET A 29 2.18 16.34 -5.39
N ALA A 30 2.91 16.95 -4.43
CA ALA A 30 3.82 16.23 -3.55
C ALA A 30 3.08 15.15 -2.73
N ILE A 31 1.86 15.46 -2.25
CA ILE A 31 1.02 14.51 -1.53
C ILE A 31 0.57 13.36 -2.43
N LEU A 32 0.18 13.62 -3.69
CA LEU A 32 -0.22 12.58 -4.64
C LEU A 32 0.93 11.61 -4.95
N VAL A 33 2.14 12.13 -5.18
CA VAL A 33 3.33 11.29 -5.39
C VAL A 33 3.53 10.37 -4.20
N ARG A 34 3.44 10.90 -2.98
CA ARG A 34 3.61 10.09 -1.77
C ARG A 34 2.52 9.03 -1.60
N ILE A 35 1.27 9.34 -1.95
CA ILE A 35 0.18 8.36 -1.97
C ILE A 35 0.47 7.24 -2.98
N GLY A 36 0.96 7.60 -4.17
CA GLY A 36 1.36 6.65 -5.21
C GLY A 36 2.45 5.68 -4.74
N ASP A 37 3.50 6.19 -4.09
CA ASP A 37 4.57 5.34 -3.52
C ASP A 37 4.01 4.32 -2.52
N ILE A 38 3.10 4.76 -1.66
CA ILE A 38 2.48 3.90 -0.63
C ILE A 38 1.57 2.85 -1.30
N ASP A 39 0.82 3.22 -2.32
CA ASP A 39 -0.05 2.30 -3.06
C ASP A 39 0.76 1.25 -3.81
N GLU A 40 1.91 1.62 -4.38
CA GLU A 40 2.85 0.66 -4.99
C GLU A 40 3.43 -0.31 -3.94
N GLU A 41 3.83 0.19 -2.77
CA GLU A 41 4.36 -0.63 -1.69
C GLU A 41 3.31 -1.60 -1.12
N LEU A 42 2.07 -1.15 -0.97
CA LEU A 42 0.94 -1.98 -0.57
C LEU A 42 0.62 -3.04 -1.63
N GLY A 43 0.64 -2.68 -2.92
CA GLY A 43 0.40 -3.58 -4.06
C GLY A 43 1.38 -4.75 -4.11
N LYS A 44 2.67 -4.47 -3.89
CA LYS A 44 3.72 -5.51 -3.81
C LYS A 44 3.45 -6.54 -2.71
N TYR A 45 2.70 -6.19 -1.67
CA TYR A 45 2.35 -7.09 -0.58
C TYR A 45 1.09 -7.91 -0.84
N THR A 46 0.08 -7.33 -1.49
CA THR A 46 -1.11 -8.08 -1.92
C THR A 46 -0.74 -9.16 -2.93
N ASP A 47 0.16 -8.87 -3.87
CA ASP A 47 0.59 -9.83 -4.88
C ASP A 47 1.42 -10.97 -4.26
N LYS A 48 2.31 -10.65 -3.30
CA LYS A 48 3.07 -11.66 -2.55
C LYS A 48 2.19 -12.55 -1.68
N ALA A 49 1.10 -12.00 -1.13
CA ALA A 49 0.13 -12.79 -0.36
C ALA A 49 -0.66 -13.73 -1.28
N ALA A 50 -1.08 -13.24 -2.46
CA ALA A 50 -1.75 -14.04 -3.47
C ALA A 50 -0.85 -15.16 -4.02
N GLU A 51 0.44 -14.88 -4.27
CA GLU A 51 1.41 -15.87 -4.74
C GLU A 51 1.67 -16.97 -3.69
N LYS A 52 1.72 -16.62 -2.39
CA LYS A 52 1.81 -17.62 -1.31
C LYS A 52 0.56 -18.50 -1.22
N ALA A 53 -0.63 -17.94 -1.43
CA ALA A 53 -1.89 -18.68 -1.42
C ALA A 53 -2.05 -19.57 -2.66
N ALA A 54 -1.49 -19.16 -3.79
CA ALA A 54 -1.62 -19.85 -5.07
C ALA A 54 -0.65 -21.03 -5.27
N ARG A 55 0.32 -21.26 -4.38
CA ARG A 55 1.20 -22.44 -4.49
C ARG A 55 0.35 -23.71 -4.35
N PRO A 56 0.20 -24.52 -5.41
CA PRO A 56 -0.55 -25.76 -5.31
C PRO A 56 0.18 -26.65 -4.31
N ARG A 57 -0.58 -27.13 -3.31
CA ARG A 57 -0.12 -28.23 -2.45
C ARG A 57 0.24 -29.36 -3.39
N ARG A 58 1.53 -29.58 -3.58
CA ARG A 58 2.10 -30.67 -4.37
C ARG A 58 1.53 -31.95 -3.78
N PHE A 59 0.46 -32.45 -4.39
CA PHE A 59 -0.10 -33.75 -4.09
C PHE A 59 0.99 -34.74 -4.47
N PHE A 60 1.74 -35.20 -3.47
CA PHE A 60 2.48 -36.44 -3.60
C PHE A 60 1.45 -37.55 -3.57
N ARG A 61 1.23 -38.19 -4.72
CA ARG A 61 0.60 -39.50 -4.82
C ARG A 61 1.43 -40.35 -5.75
#